data_AF-A0A8T7ETT3-F1
#
_entry.id   AF-A0A8T7ETT3-F1
#
_cell.length_a   1.000
_cell.length_b   1.000
_cell.length_c   1.000
_cell.angle_alpha   90.00
_cell.angle_beta   90.00
_cell.angle_gamma   90.00
#
_symmetry.space_group_name_H-M   'P 1'
#
loop_
_entity.id
_entity.type
_entity.pdbx_description
1 polymer ?
#
loop_
_entity_poly.entity_id
_entity_poly.type
_entity_poly.pdbx_seq_one_letter_code
_entity_poly.pdbx_strand_id
1 'polypeptide(L)'
;MPVTLFVWGPGRIVPVRVTSFSVDEQSFSPMLYPVRASVSVGLTILHPSVFQRTTGAGDATTNIPLKPEEELAVAAYKFTMVQKQVLATANLLNSVESIINMLPI
;
A
#
# COMPACT_ATOMS: atom_id res chain seq x y z
N MET A 1 13.45 -4.98 9.51
CA MET A 1 13.33 -3.55 9.93
C MET A 1 11.84 -3.29 10.13
N PRO A 2 11.40 -2.43 11.06
CA PRO A 2 9.97 -2.25 11.29
C PRO A 2 9.26 -1.84 9.99
N VAL A 3 8.20 -2.56 9.65
CA VAL A 3 7.34 -2.27 8.48
C VAL A 3 6.11 -1.54 8.98
N THR A 4 5.77 -0.42 8.34
CA THR A 4 4.53 0.32 8.60
C THR A 4 3.48 -0.08 7.57
N LEU A 5 2.30 -0.50 8.02
CA LEU A 5 1.16 -0.81 7.16
C LEU A 5 0.13 0.32 7.24
N PHE A 6 -0.34 0.76 6.08
CA PHE A 6 -1.52 1.62 5.97
C PHE A 6 -2.76 0.75 5.73
N VAL A 7 -3.68 0.76 6.69
CA VAL A 7 -4.95 0.02 6.66
C VAL A 7 -6.07 1.03 6.51
N TRP A 8 -6.63 1.14 5.29
CA TRP A 8 -7.81 1.99 5.05
C TRP A 8 -9.12 1.21 5.25
N GLY A 9 -9.05 -0.10 5.10
CA GLY A 9 -10.18 -1.03 5.19
C GLY A 9 -9.79 -2.39 4.61
N PRO A 10 -10.72 -3.36 4.58
CA PRO A 10 -10.42 -4.72 4.14
C PRO A 10 -9.93 -4.79 2.68
N GLY A 11 -10.34 -3.86 1.82
CA GLY A 11 -9.91 -3.80 0.42
C GLY A 11 -8.59 -3.04 0.17
N ARG A 12 -7.95 -2.46 1.19
CA ARG A 12 -6.72 -1.68 1.03
C ARG A 12 -5.84 -1.75 2.28
N ILE A 13 -4.89 -2.66 2.21
CA ILE A 13 -3.81 -2.83 3.19
C ILE A 13 -2.50 -2.80 2.42
N VAL A 14 -1.66 -1.80 2.63
CA VAL A 14 -0.42 -1.63 1.87
C VAL A 14 0.75 -1.23 2.76
N PRO A 15 1.98 -1.71 2.47
CA PRO A 15 3.16 -1.22 3.17
C PRO A 15 3.47 0.20 2.71
N VAL A 16 3.77 1.07 3.67
CA VAL A 16 4.06 2.49 3.42
C VAL A 16 5.32 2.94 4.13
N ARG A 17 5.93 3.99 3.59
CA ARG A 17 6.95 4.80 4.24
C ARG A 17 6.40 6.19 4.48
N VAL A 18 6.57 6.69 5.70
CA VAL A 18 6.27 8.09 6.02
C VAL A 18 7.29 8.98 5.33
N THR A 19 6.82 9.93 4.54
CA THR A 19 7.65 10.89 3.80
C THR A 19 7.57 12.29 4.36
N SER A 20 6.44 12.65 4.97
CA SER A 20 6.28 13.90 5.69
C SER A 20 5.36 13.73 6.90
N PHE A 21 5.58 14.55 7.93
CA PHE A 21 4.77 14.59 9.13
C PHE A 21 4.73 16.04 9.63
N SER A 22 3.52 16.58 9.79
CA SER A 22 3.29 17.93 10.30
C SER A 22 2.09 17.91 11.22
N VAL A 23 2.18 18.67 12.31
CA VAL A 23 1.15 18.79 13.33
C VAL A 23 0.87 20.28 13.55
N ASP A 24 -0.38 20.67 13.39
CA ASP A 24 -0.90 22.01 13.64
C ASP A 24 -1.77 21.97 14.89
N GLU A 25 -1.26 22.48 16.01
CA GLU A 25 -1.96 22.48 17.30
C GLU A 25 -2.85 23.71 17.42
N GLN A 26 -4.16 23.50 17.59
CA GLN A 26 -5.19 24.53 17.40
C GLN A 26 -5.77 25.06 18.71
N SER A 27 -5.71 24.27 19.78
CA SER A 27 -6.23 24.68 21.09
C SER A 27 -5.55 23.91 22.20
N PHE A 28 -5.45 24.55 23.37
CA PHE A 28 -4.73 24.06 24.52
C PHE A 28 -5.62 24.10 25.76
N SER A 29 -5.42 23.14 26.68
CA SER A 29 -5.99 23.18 28.03
C SER A 29 -5.35 24.30 28.87
N PRO A 30 -5.90 24.67 30.05
CA PRO A 30 -5.26 25.64 30.94
C PRO A 30 -3.85 25.25 31.40
N MET A 31 -3.53 23.96 31.38
CA MET A 31 -2.18 23.44 31.64
C MET A 31 -1.30 23.36 30.38
N LEU A 32 -1.75 23.99 29.27
CA LEU A 32 -1.06 24.07 27.98
C LEU A 32 -0.83 22.75 27.25
N TYR A 33 -1.58 21.70 27.59
CA TYR A 33 -1.61 20.49 26.75
C TYR A 33 -2.52 20.70 25.53
N PRO A 34 -2.08 20.32 24.31
CA PRO A 34 -2.90 20.44 23.11
C PRO A 34 -4.12 19.53 23.22
N VAL A 35 -5.31 20.10 23.06
CA VAL A 35 -6.59 19.36 23.11
C VAL A 35 -7.17 19.14 21.71
N ARG A 36 -6.66 19.86 20.71
CA ARG A 36 -7.00 19.68 19.30
C ARG A 36 -5.78 19.98 18.44
N ALA A 37 -5.53 19.10 17.47
CA ALA A 37 -4.54 19.31 16.44
C ALA A 37 -5.01 18.74 15.10
N SER A 38 -4.55 19.34 14.01
CA SER A 38 -4.63 18.79 12.67
C SER A 38 -3.30 18.13 12.33
N VAL A 39 -3.33 16.87 11.89
CA VAL A 39 -2.13 16.11 11.54
C VAL A 39 -2.13 15.84 10.05
N SER A 40 -1.05 16.24 9.38
CA SER A 40 -0.80 15.97 7.97
C SER A 40 0.34 14.95 7.84
N VAL A 41 0.06 13.81 7.22
CA VAL A 41 1.03 12.72 7.01
C VAL A 41 1.16 12.41 5.53
N GLY A 42 2.37 12.52 4.99
CA GLY A 42 2.72 12.04 3.66
C GLY A 42 3.14 10.58 3.72
N LEU A 43 2.55 9.75 2.87
CA LEU A 43 2.84 8.32 2.79
C LEU A 43 3.20 7.94 1.35
N THR A 44 4.26 7.14 1.19
CA THR A 44 4.62 6.50 -0.08
C THR A 44 4.47 5.00 0.03
N ILE A 45 3.78 4.38 -0.93
CA ILE A 45 3.61 2.92 -0.97
C ILE A 45 4.94 2.25 -1.32
N LEU A 46 5.31 1.22 -0.57
CA LEU A 46 6.50 0.41 -0.83
C LEU A 46 6.15 -0.76 -1.75
N HIS A 47 6.93 -0.93 -2.81
CA HIS A 47 6.79 -2.06 -3.74
C HIS A 47 7.56 -3.29 -3.21
N PRO A 48 7.14 -4.54 -3.51
CA PRO A 48 7.84 -5.75 -3.09
C PRO A 48 9.34 -5.79 -3.39
N SER A 49 9.78 -5.15 -4.47
CA SER A 49 11.19 -5.06 -4.86
C SER A 49 12.07 -4.35 -3.83
N VAL A 50 11.51 -3.45 -3.02
CA VAL A 50 12.24 -2.73 -1.97
C VAL A 50 12.68 -3.65 -0.83
N PHE A 51 12.02 -4.80 -0.67
CA PHE A 51 12.32 -5.80 0.37
C PHE A 51 13.24 -6.93 -0.12
N GLN A 52 13.51 -6.99 -1.44
CA GLN A 52 14.40 -8.00 -1.99
C GLN A 52 15.84 -7.65 -1.63
N ARG A 53 16.54 -8.60 -1.02
CA ARG A 53 17.94 -8.45 -0.68
C ARG A 53 18.73 -9.62 -1.20
N THR A 54 19.90 -9.32 -1.73
CA THR A 54 20.79 -10.31 -2.31
C THR A 54 22.15 -10.28 -1.60
N THR A 55 22.81 -11.44 -1.56
CA THR A 55 24.20 -11.60 -1.11
C THR A 55 25.04 -12.14 -2.25
N GLY A 56 26.26 -11.61 -2.42
CA GLY A 56 27.18 -11.97 -3.49
C GLY A 56 27.41 -10.81 -4.46
N ALA A 57 28.44 -10.94 -5.30
CA ALA A 57 28.75 -9.99 -6.36
C ALA A 57 28.89 -10.75 -7.69
N GLY A 58 28.33 -10.23 -8.76
CA GLY A 58 28.38 -10.84 -10.09
C GLY A 58 27.33 -11.95 -10.30
N ASP A 59 27.73 -12.99 -11.00
CA ASP A 59 26.91 -14.17 -11.37
C ASP A 59 26.48 -15.04 -10.18
N ALA A 60 27.20 -15.00 -9.06
CA ALA A 60 26.89 -15.72 -7.82
C ALA A 60 25.94 -14.94 -6.87
N THR A 61 24.89 -14.30 -7.41
CA THR A 61 23.92 -13.56 -6.60
C THR A 61 22.89 -14.51 -5.97
N THR A 62 22.83 -14.57 -4.65
CA THR A 62 21.86 -15.38 -3.88
C THR A 62 20.82 -14.50 -3.22
N ASN A 63 19.54 -14.89 -3.27
CA ASN A 63 18.48 -14.17 -2.56
C ASN A 63 18.55 -14.48 -1.06
N ILE A 64 18.58 -13.43 -0.24
CA ILE A 64 18.44 -13.56 1.20
C ILE A 64 16.95 -13.73 1.50
N PRO A 65 16.55 -14.73 2.30
CA PRO A 65 15.17 -14.88 2.74
C PRO A 65 14.65 -13.61 3.42
N LEU A 66 13.39 -13.28 3.14
CA LEU A 66 12.70 -12.18 3.79
C LEU A 66 12.50 -12.48 5.27
N LYS A 67 12.53 -11.44 6.09
CA LYS A 67 12.12 -11.56 7.49
C LYS A 67 10.59 -11.63 7.58
N PRO A 68 10.00 -12.17 8.66
CA PRO A 68 8.55 -12.26 8.82
C PRO A 68 7.83 -10.92 8.62
N GLU A 69 8.42 -9.80 9.07
CA GLU A 69 7.81 -8.49 8.88
C GLU A 69 7.80 -8.02 7.41
N GLU A 70 8.79 -8.42 6.63
CA GLU A 70 8.91 -8.10 5.21
C GLU A 70 7.99 -8.99 4.37
N GLU A 71 7.84 -10.27 4.76
CA GLU A 71 6.87 -11.18 4.16
C GLU A 71 5.45 -10.66 4.31
N LEU A 72 5.08 -10.17 5.50
CA LEU A 72 3.79 -9.57 5.76
C LEU A 72 3.56 -8.32 4.90
N ALA A 73 4.58 -7.49 4.72
CA ALA A 73 4.54 -6.31 3.85
C ALA A 73 4.21 -6.69 2.40
N VAL A 74 4.92 -7.69 1.87
CA VAL A 74 4.76 -8.18 0.51
C VAL A 74 3.39 -8.86 0.35
N ALA A 75 2.95 -9.64 1.34
CA ALA A 75 1.64 -10.29 1.34
C ALA A 75 0.50 -9.26 1.31
N ALA A 76 0.56 -8.23 2.15
CA ALA A 76 -0.42 -7.14 2.18
C ALA A 76 -0.53 -6.42 0.82
N TYR A 77 0.61 -6.07 0.22
CA TYR A 77 0.65 -5.46 -1.10
C TYR A 77 -0.01 -6.36 -2.16
N LYS A 78 0.39 -7.63 -2.22
CA LYS A 78 -0.15 -8.61 -3.19
C LYS A 78 -1.65 -8.81 -2.99
N PHE A 79 -2.12 -8.96 -1.76
CA PHE A 79 -3.53 -9.11 -1.43
C PHE A 79 -4.37 -7.93 -1.96
N THR A 80 -3.91 -6.70 -1.74
CA THR A 80 -4.59 -5.50 -2.26
C THR A 80 -4.56 -5.45 -3.78
N MET A 81 -3.43 -5.80 -4.42
CA MET A 81 -3.32 -5.75 -5.88
C MET A 81 -4.15 -6.84 -6.58
N VAL A 82 -4.19 -8.06 -6.03
CA VAL A 82 -5.02 -9.15 -6.56
C VAL A 82 -6.49 -8.75 -6.55
N GLN A 83 -7.00 -8.20 -5.44
CA GLN A 83 -8.39 -7.72 -5.40
C GLN A 83 -8.66 -6.65 -6.47
N LYS A 84 -7.76 -5.67 -6.62
CA LYS A 84 -7.91 -4.63 -7.63
C LYS A 84 -7.86 -5.18 -9.05
N GLN A 85 -6.98 -6.14 -9.33
CA GLN A 85 -6.87 -6.79 -10.63
C GLN A 85 -8.13 -7.58 -10.96
N VAL A 86 -8.67 -8.34 -10.01
CA VAL A 86 -9.94 -9.08 -10.19
C VAL A 86 -11.09 -8.13 -10.51
N LEU A 87 -11.21 -7.01 -9.77
CA LEU A 87 -12.23 -5.99 -10.05
C LEU A 87 -12.04 -5.33 -11.41
N ALA A 88 -10.79 -5.04 -11.80
CA ALA A 88 -10.48 -4.50 -13.11
C ALA A 88 -10.88 -5.48 -14.24
N THR A 89 -10.55 -6.76 -14.08
CA THR A 89 -10.96 -7.82 -15.02
C THR A 89 -12.48 -7.94 -15.11
N ALA A 90 -13.21 -7.88 -13.99
CA ALA A 90 -14.67 -7.94 -14.00
C ALA A 90 -15.29 -6.76 -14.78
N ASN A 91 -14.75 -5.55 -14.62
CA ASN A 91 -15.21 -4.38 -15.35
C ASN A 91 -14.93 -4.47 -16.87
N LEU A 92 -13.79 -5.07 -17.26
CA LEU A 92 -13.47 -5.33 -18.67
C LEU A 92 -14.48 -6.30 -19.30
N LEU A 93 -14.84 -7.39 -18.59
CA LEU A 93 -15.83 -8.37 -19.08
C LEU A 93 -17.20 -7.73 -19.33
N ASN A 94 -17.70 -6.96 -18.37
CA ASN A 94 -18.99 -6.26 -18.50
C ASN A 94 -18.99 -5.24 -19.66
N SER A 95 -17.84 -4.66 -19.98
CA SER A 95 -17.72 -3.70 -21.08
C SER A 95 -17.79 -4.36 -22.47
N VAL A 96 -17.31 -5.60 -22.61
CA VAL A 96 -17.34 -6.35 -23.88
C VAL A 96 -18.76 -6.81 -24.23
N GLU A 97 -19.53 -7.30 -23.25
CA GLU A 97 -20.92 -7.69 -23.47
C GLU A 97 -21.82 -6.51 -23.90
N SER A 98 -21.53 -5.30 -23.41
CA SER A 98 -22.24 -4.07 -23.78
C SER A 98 -22.09 -3.71 -25.28
N ILE A 99 -20.94 -4.03 -25.90
CA ILE A 99 -20.70 -3.75 -27.34
C ILE A 99 -21.53 -4.68 -28.23
N ILE A 100 -21.73 -5.94 -27.83
CA ILE A 100 -22.49 -6.93 -28.61
C ILE A 100 -23.97 -6.57 -28.66
N ASN A 101 -24.50 -5.95 -27.60
CA ASN A 101 -25.89 -5.47 -27.54
C ASN A 101 -26.13 -4.12 -28.26
N MET A 102 -25.12 -3.53 -28.90
CA MET A 102 -25.23 -2.27 -29.68
C MET A 102 -25.15 -2.47 -31.20
N LEU A 103 -25.05 -3.69 -31.69
CA LEU A 103 -25.18 -3.98 -33.13
C LEU A 103 -26.66 -4.13 -33.49
N PRO A 104 -27.17 -3.40 -34.50
CA PRO A 104 -28.50 -3.71 -35.04
C PRO A 104 -28.45 -5.10 -35.67
N ILE A 105 -29.38 -5.96 -35.23
CA ILE A 105 -29.67 -7.26 -35.86
C ILE A 105 -30.13 -7.09 -37.31
#